data_AF-A0A935KUE8-F1
#
_entry.id   AF-A0A935KUE8-F1
#
_cell.length_a   1.000
_cell.length_b   1.000
_cell.length_c   1.000
_cell.angle_alpha   90.00
_cell.angle_beta   90.00
_cell.angle_gamma   90.00
#
_symmetry.space_group_name_H-M   'P 1'
#
loop_
_entity.id
_entity.type
_entity.pdbx_description
1 polymer ?
#
loop_
_entity_poly.entity_id
_entity_poly.type
_entity_poly.pdbx_seq_one_letter_code
_entity_poly.pdbx_strand_id
1 'polypeptide(L)'
;MKNAEELRAELSQTFAQLKAGEIKPSEAAELANLAGKMIGSAKVQVEYYALRKEQPRIEWLESPNAKVTGDSPAFMAKRPVD
;
A
#
# COMPACT_ATOMS: atom_id res chain seq x y z
N MET A 1 1.48 -10.72 7.16
CA MET A 1 1.50 -9.39 6.52
C MET A 1 2.84 -9.00 5.90
N LYS A 2 2.88 -8.92 4.57
CA LYS A 2 4.02 -8.45 3.77
C LYS A 2 3.75 -7.16 2.99
N ASN A 3 2.48 -6.82 2.75
CA ASN A 3 2.06 -5.66 1.96
C ASN A 3 0.70 -5.11 2.42
N ALA A 4 0.27 -4.01 1.79
CA ALA A 4 -0.98 -3.32 2.09
C ALA A 4 -2.24 -4.17 1.84
N GLU A 5 -2.22 -5.10 0.87
CA GLU A 5 -3.36 -5.98 0.60
C GLU A 5 -3.55 -7.02 1.71
N GLU A 6 -2.46 -7.64 2.17
CA GLU A 6 -2.50 -8.53 3.32
C GLU A 6 -2.97 -7.79 4.58
N LEU A 7 -2.53 -6.54 4.80
CA LEU A 7 -3.01 -5.72 5.91
C LEU A 7 -4.53 -5.50 5.84
N ARG A 8 -5.06 -5.18 4.67
CA ARG A 8 -6.50 -4.98 4.48
C ARG A 8 -7.29 -6.27 4.71
N ALA A 9 -6.76 -7.40 4.25
CA ALA A 9 -7.38 -8.70 4.49
C ALA A 9 -7.43 -9.04 5.99
N GLU A 10 -6.33 -8.85 6.71
CA GLU A 10 -6.25 -9.06 8.17
C GLU A 10 -7.20 -8.12 8.93
N LEU A 11 -7.31 -6.84 8.55
CA LEU A 11 -8.26 -5.90 9.14
C LEU A 11 -9.73 -6.27 8.84
N SER A 12 -10.02 -6.71 7.63
CA SER A 12 -11.36 -7.19 7.26
C SER A 12 -11.75 -8.42 8.08
N GLN A 13 -10.81 -9.34 8.32
CA GLN A 13 -11.04 -10.49 9.19
C GLN A 13 -11.26 -10.05 10.64
N THR A 14 -10.45 -9.12 11.15
CA THR A 14 -10.58 -8.56 12.51
C THR A 14 -11.97 -7.95 12.71
N PHE A 15 -12.49 -7.21 11.72
CA PHE A 15 -13.84 -6.67 11.77
C PHE A 15 -14.92 -7.76 11.83
N ALA A 16 -14.78 -8.83 11.04
CA ALA A 16 -15.70 -9.96 11.08
C ALA A 16 -15.71 -10.66 12.45
N GLN A 17 -14.52 -10.89 13.03
CA GLN A 17 -14.36 -11.49 14.37
C GLN A 17 -14.97 -10.62 15.47
N LEU A 18 -14.75 -9.30 15.40
CA LEU A 18 -15.37 -8.35 16.34
C LEU A 18 -16.90 -8.39 16.23
N LYS A 19 -17.44 -8.43 15.01
CA LYS A 19 -18.89 -8.52 14.78
C LYS A 19 -19.48 -9.84 15.28
N ALA A 20 -18.72 -10.93 15.18
CA ALA A 20 -19.10 -12.25 15.69
C ALA A 20 -18.98 -12.38 17.21
N GLY A 21 -18.32 -11.42 17.89
CA GLY A 21 -18.04 -11.48 19.32
C GLY A 21 -16.90 -12.43 19.69
N GLU A 22 -16.06 -12.82 18.72
CA GLU A 22 -14.92 -13.73 18.91
C GLU A 22 -13.72 -13.04 19.58
N ILE A 23 -13.61 -11.71 19.42
CA ILE A 23 -12.58 -10.88 20.02
C ILE A 23 -13.20 -9.68 20.76
N LYS A 24 -12.46 -9.12 21.72
CA LYS A 24 -12.93 -7.96 22.48
C LYS A 24 -12.79 -6.68 21.66
N PRO A 25 -13.67 -5.67 21.87
CA PRO A 25 -13.50 -4.35 21.26
C PRO A 25 -12.13 -3.72 21.53
N SER A 26 -11.55 -3.95 22.71
CA SER A 26 -10.21 -3.46 23.06
C SER A 26 -9.10 -4.09 22.22
N GLU A 27 -9.18 -5.40 21.93
CA GLU A 27 -8.21 -6.10 21.10
C GLU A 27 -8.29 -5.63 19.65
N ALA A 28 -9.51 -5.49 19.13
CA ALA A 28 -9.74 -4.93 17.80
C ALA A 28 -9.23 -3.48 17.67
N ALA A 29 -9.37 -2.67 18.72
CA ALA A 29 -8.86 -1.30 18.75
C ALA A 29 -7.32 -1.24 18.70
N GLU A 30 -6.63 -2.12 19.43
CA GLU A 30 -5.17 -2.22 19.36
C GLU A 30 -4.69 -2.64 17.97
N LEU A 31 -5.35 -3.63 17.35
CA LEU A 31 -5.03 -4.07 15.98
C LEU A 31 -5.23 -2.93 14.96
N ALA A 32 -6.34 -2.19 15.06
CA ALA A 32 -6.60 -1.03 14.21
C ALA A 32 -5.57 0.10 14.42
N ASN A 33 -5.11 0.31 15.66
CA ASN A 33 -4.08 1.30 15.97
C ASN A 33 -2.73 0.94 15.32
N LEU A 34 -2.29 -0.32 15.47
CA LEU A 34 -1.05 -0.80 14.84
C LEU A 34 -1.12 -0.66 13.32
N ALA A 35 -2.24 -1.09 12.72
CA ALA A 35 -2.47 -0.95 11.29
C ALA A 35 -2.41 0.51 10.82
N GLY A 36 -3.05 1.43 11.56
CA GLY A 36 -3.02 2.85 11.27
C GLY A 36 -1.61 3.43 11.28
N LYS A 37 -0.75 3.02 12.22
CA LYS A 37 0.67 3.42 12.28
C LYS A 37 1.46 2.90 11.08
N MET A 38 1.23 1.67 10.65
CA MET A 38 1.88 1.09 9.46
C MET A 38 1.52 1.86 8.19
N ILE A 39 0.23 2.11 7.98
CA ILE A 39 -0.27 2.92 6.85
C ILE A 39 0.31 4.34 6.92
N GLY A 40 0.33 4.94 8.11
CA GLY A 40 0.92 6.25 8.34
C GLY A 40 2.40 6.31 7.96
N SER A 41 3.20 5.31 8.32
CA SER A 41 4.60 5.22 7.94
C SER A 41 4.78 5.13 6.42
N ALA A 42 3.99 4.29 5.74
CA ALA A 42 4.03 4.18 4.28
C ALA A 42 3.62 5.50 3.58
N LYS A 43 2.62 6.21 4.13
CA LYS A 43 2.21 7.53 3.63
C LYS A 43 3.34 8.56 3.75
N VAL A 44 4.01 8.64 4.90
CA VAL A 44 5.16 9.53 5.10
C VAL A 44 6.27 9.21 4.10
N GLN A 45 6.51 7.93 3.81
CA GLN A 45 7.49 7.52 2.81
C GLN A 45 7.11 8.00 1.40
N VAL A 46 5.83 7.88 0.99
CA VAL A 46 5.32 8.43 -0.28
C VAL A 46 5.52 9.95 -0.35
N GLU A 47 5.16 10.67 0.70
CA GLU A 47 5.29 12.13 0.78
C GLU A 47 6.75 12.58 0.69
N TYR A 48 7.66 11.86 1.36
CA TYR A 48 9.10 12.12 1.30
C TYR A 48 9.64 12.05 -0.13
N TYR A 49 9.26 11.03 -0.89
CA TYR A 49 9.69 10.88 -2.28
C TYR A 49 9.06 11.90 -3.21
N ALA A 50 7.79 12.25 -2.98
CA ALA A 50 7.12 13.32 -3.71
C ALA A 50 7.87 14.66 -3.56
N LEU A 51 8.31 15.00 -2.35
CA LEU A 51 9.12 16.20 -2.08
C LEU A 51 10.47 16.20 -2.83
N ARG A 52 11.05 15.01 -3.02
CA ARG A 52 12.29 14.81 -3.79
C ARG A 52 12.08 14.72 -5.30
N LYS A 53 10.83 14.77 -5.78
CA LYS A 53 10.45 14.55 -7.19
C LYS A 53 10.90 13.17 -7.71
N GLU A 54 10.94 12.18 -6.83
CA GLU A 54 11.28 10.80 -7.15
C GLU A 54 9.99 9.95 -7.23
N GLN A 55 9.96 8.97 -8.14
CA GLN A 55 8.89 7.98 -8.22
C GLN A 55 9.44 6.58 -7.96
N PRO A 56 9.80 6.25 -6.70
CA PRO A 56 10.35 4.95 -6.41
C PRO A 56 9.27 3.89 -6.32
N ARG A 57 9.70 2.64 -6.45
CA ARG A 57 8.90 1.48 -6.14
C ARG A 57 8.88 1.26 -4.63
N ILE A 58 7.70 1.29 -4.01
CA ILE A 58 7.52 0.98 -2.59
C ILE A 58 6.94 -0.43 -2.51
N GLU A 59 7.79 -1.43 -2.24
CA GLU A 59 7.42 -2.85 -2.26
C GLU A 59 6.19 -3.17 -1.40
N TRP A 60 6.06 -2.53 -0.23
CA TRP A 60 4.93 -2.75 0.66
C TRP A 60 3.58 -2.28 0.08
N LEU A 61 3.59 -1.29 -0.83
CA LEU A 61 2.39 -0.77 -1.51
C LEU A 61 2.06 -1.56 -2.78
N GLU A 62 2.91 -2.49 -3.20
CA GLU A 62 2.68 -3.30 -4.39
C GLU A 62 1.65 -4.40 -4.10
N SER A 63 0.77 -4.64 -5.06
CA SER A 63 -0.03 -5.86 -5.09
C SER A 63 0.75 -6.95 -5.82
N PRO A 64 0.81 -8.20 -5.32
CA PRO A 64 1.46 -9.30 -6.02
C PRO A 64 0.85 -9.60 -7.41
N ASN A 65 -0.32 -9.04 -7.73
CA ASN A 65 -0.94 -9.12 -9.06
C ASN A 65 -0.60 -7.95 -10.00
N ALA A 66 0.29 -7.05 -9.61
CA ALA A 66 0.85 -6.07 -10.52
C ALA A 66 1.74 -6.80 -11.54
N LYS A 67 1.12 -7.31 -12.62
CA LYS A 67 1.86 -7.54 -13.86
C LYS A 67 2.42 -6.18 -14.25
N VAL A 68 3.69 -5.96 -13.95
CA VAL A 68 4.44 -4.83 -14.51
C VAL A 68 4.58 -5.14 -15.99
N THR A 69 3.57 -4.80 -16.78
CA THR A 69 3.70 -4.75 -18.23
C THR A 69 4.61 -3.57 -18.53
N GLY A 70 5.88 -3.86 -18.79
CA GLY A 70 6.91 -2.88 -19.15
C GLY A 70 6.72 -2.20 -20.51
N ASP A 71 5.48 -2.12 -21.02
CA ASP A 71 5.15 -1.46 -22.28
C ASP A 71 4.30 -0.22 -22.02
N SER A 72 4.96 0.89 -21.69
CA SER A 72 4.40 2.23 -21.88
C SER A 72 5.09 2.87 -23.10
N PRO A 73 4.43 2.91 -24.28
CA PRO A 73 4.96 3.58 -25.45
C PRO A 73 4.67 5.08 -25.36
N ALA A 74 5.49 5.82 -24.61
CA ALA A 74 5.32 7.28 -24.52
C ALA A 74 6.62 8.08 -24.31
N PHE A 75 7.79 7.53 -24.65
CA PHE A 75 9.05 8.29 -24.66
C PHE A 75 9.86 8.22 -25.95
N MET A 76 9.23 7.86 -27.08
CA MET A 76 9.80 8.06 -28.42
C MET A 76 9.02 9.14 -29.18
N ALA A 77 8.91 10.33 -28.60
CA ALA A 77 8.50 11.52 -29.34
C ALA A 77 9.74 12.15 -30.01
N LYS A 78 9.94 11.79 -31.28
CA LYS A 78 10.63 12.51 -32.37
C LYS A 78 12.03 13.09 -32.07
N ARG A 79 13.07 12.41 -32.58
CA ARG A 79 14.25 13.14 -33.08
C ARG A 79 13.88 13.81 -34.41
N PRO A 80 14.18 15.11 -34.62
CA PRO A 80 14.08 15.69 -35.95
C PRO A 80 15.14 15.05 -36.85
N VAL A 81 14.74 14.76 -38.08
CA VAL A 81 15.63 14.36 -39.16
C VAL A 81 15.97 15.66 -39.89
N ASP A 82 17.26 16.03 -39.87
CA ASP A 82 17.87 16.84 -40.91
C ASP A 82 18.98 15.98 -41.55
#